data_AF-A0A1Z9D8C6-F1
#
_entry.id   AF-A0A1Z9D8C6-F1
#
_cell.length_a   1.000
_cell.length_b   1.000
_cell.length_c   1.000
_cell.angle_alpha   90.00
_cell.angle_beta   90.00
_cell.angle_gamma   90.00
#
_symmetry.space_group_name_H-M   'P 1'
#
loop_
_entity.id
_entity.type
_entity.pdbx_description
1 polymer ?
#
loop_
_entity_poly.entity_id
_entity_poly.type
_entity_poly.pdbx_seq_one_letter_code
_entity_poly.pdbx_strand_id
1 'polypeptide(L)'
;MSVPHIVDGLPIDWTPQLIALDIDDTLTLHLGEMKPRVIDAIAAVRAQGVEVVLATGRSFSTTTPVARDAGIDGYVVCSNGAILGD
;
A
#
# COMPACT_ATOMS: atom_id res chain seq x y z
N MET A 1 -21.06 0.76 -20.78
CA MET A 1 -21.26 1.29 -19.41
C MET A 1 -19.99 2.02 -19.03
N SER A 2 -20.08 3.25 -18.53
CA SER A 2 -18.92 3.94 -17.94
C SER A 2 -18.65 3.36 -16.56
N VAL A 3 -17.39 3.08 -16.25
CA VAL A 3 -16.98 2.76 -14.88
C VAL A 3 -17.11 4.05 -14.06
N PRO A 4 -17.80 4.05 -12.91
CA PRO A 4 -17.85 5.21 -12.02
C PRO A 4 -16.43 5.65 -11.65
N HIS A 5 -16.21 6.95 -11.52
CA HIS A 5 -14.93 7.43 -10.97
C HIS A 5 -14.87 7.05 -9.49
N ILE A 6 -13.68 6.67 -9.01
CA ILE A 6 -13.45 6.24 -7.61
C ILE A 6 -13.94 7.26 -6.57
N VAL A 7 -14.08 8.52 -6.97
CA VAL A 7 -14.51 9.63 -6.09
C VAL A 7 -16.01 9.95 -6.19
N ASP A 8 -16.77 9.26 -7.03
CA ASP A 8 -18.20 9.51 -7.20
C ASP A 8 -18.94 9.17 -5.89
N GLY A 9 -19.49 10.20 -5.24
CA GLY A 9 -20.27 10.06 -4.00
C GLY A 9 -19.48 10.14 -2.70
N LEU A 10 -18.16 10.41 -2.75
CA LEU A 10 -17.39 10.72 -1.54
C LEU A 10 -17.58 12.20 -1.13
N PRO A 11 -17.58 12.51 0.19
CA PRO A 11 -17.54 13.89 0.67
C PRO A 11 -16.37 14.69 0.08
N ILE A 12 -16.55 16.00 -0.12
CA ILE A 12 -15.52 16.92 -0.66
C ILE A 12 -14.25 16.94 0.22
N ASP A 13 -14.40 16.65 1.51
CA ASP A 13 -13.36 16.63 2.54
C ASP A 13 -13.00 15.21 3.01
N TRP A 14 -13.35 14.20 2.22
CA TRP A 14 -13.07 12.82 2.58
C TRP A 14 -11.58 12.51 2.57
N THR A 15 -11.11 11.87 3.65
CA THR A 15 -9.77 11.31 3.78
C THR A 15 -9.88 9.85 4.21
N PRO A 16 -9.16 8.91 3.56
CA PRO A 16 -9.14 7.53 4.00
C PRO A 16 -8.50 7.40 5.38
N GLN A 17 -9.02 6.49 6.21
CA GLN A 17 -8.34 6.13 7.46
C GLN A 17 -7.20 5.14 7.22
N LEU A 18 -7.30 4.35 6.14
CA LEU A 18 -6.34 3.32 5.77
C LEU A 18 -6.26 3.19 4.23
N ILE A 19 -5.06 2.94 3.72
CA ILE A 19 -4.79 2.56 2.34
C ILE A 19 -4.02 1.24 2.33
N ALA A 20 -4.56 0.25 1.62
CA ALA A 20 -3.88 -1.02 1.38
C ALA A 20 -3.29 -1.05 -0.03
N LEU A 21 -2.00 -1.39 -0.15
CA LEU A 21 -1.26 -1.37 -1.42
C LEU A 21 -0.71 -2.75 -1.75
N ASP A 22 -0.93 -3.20 -2.98
CA ASP A 22 -0.17 -4.33 -3.52
C ASP A 22 1.27 -3.91 -3.86
N ILE A 23 2.16 -4.87 -4.09
CA ILE A 23 3.59 -4.65 -4.34
C ILE A 23 3.90 -4.79 -5.83
N ASP A 24 3.72 -5.99 -6.37
CA ASP A 24 4.26 -6.37 -7.67
C ASP A 24 3.45 -5.75 -8.80
N ASP A 25 4.14 -5.09 -9.73
CA ASP A 25 3.52 -4.30 -10.81
C ASP A 25 2.56 -3.19 -10.31
N THR A 26 2.64 -2.86 -9.01
CA THR A 26 1.90 -1.77 -8.35
C THR A 26 2.86 -0.72 -7.80
N LEU A 27 3.65 -1.06 -6.79
CA LEU A 27 4.69 -0.18 -6.21
C LEU A 27 6.06 -0.38 -6.87
N THR A 28 6.29 -1.59 -7.37
CA THR A 28 7.50 -1.98 -8.10
C THR A 28 7.15 -2.34 -9.55
N LEU A 29 8.15 -2.36 -10.44
CA LEU A 29 7.99 -2.84 -11.82
C LEU A 29 8.68 -4.20 -11.94
N HIS A 30 7.94 -5.26 -12.28
CA HIS A 30 8.45 -6.60 -12.58
C HIS A 30 9.49 -7.14 -11.56
N LEU A 31 9.14 -7.14 -10.27
CA LEU A 31 10.02 -7.50 -9.14
C LEU A 31 11.21 -6.55 -8.91
N GLY A 32 11.21 -5.37 -9.54
CA GLY A 32 12.26 -4.36 -9.40
C GLY A 32 12.20 -3.60 -8.08
N GLU A 33 13.09 -2.62 -7.95
CA GLU A 33 13.18 -1.75 -6.78
C GLU A 33 12.04 -0.73 -6.73
N MET A 34 11.64 -0.35 -5.52
CA MET A 34 10.70 0.75 -5.31
C MET A 34 11.39 2.08 -5.62
N LYS A 35 10.78 2.91 -6.47
CA LYS A 35 11.35 4.21 -6.83
C LYS A 35 11.25 5.19 -5.65
N PRO A 36 12.22 6.11 -5.45
CA PRO A 36 12.18 7.08 -4.36
C PRO A 36 10.86 7.86 -4.27
N ARG A 37 10.30 8.28 -5.41
CA ARG A 37 9.00 8.97 -5.47
C ARG A 37 7.83 8.21 -4.85
N VAL A 38 7.90 6.87 -4.82
CA VAL A 38 6.85 6.01 -4.24
C VAL A 38 7.00 6.01 -2.71
N ILE A 39 8.23 5.90 -2.21
CA ILE A 39 8.55 6.01 -0.79
C ILE A 39 8.13 7.38 -0.26
N ASP A 40 8.47 8.45 -0.99
CA ASP A 40 8.07 9.83 -0.64
C ASP A 40 6.55 10.01 -0.58
N ALA A 41 5.82 9.40 -1.53
CA ALA A 41 4.36 9.46 -1.56
C ALA A 41 3.73 8.71 -0.37
N ILE A 42 4.25 7.52 -0.04
CA ILE A 42 3.80 6.74 1.12
C ILE A 42 4.06 7.54 2.42
N ALA A 43 5.25 8.13 2.56
CA ALA A 43 5.59 8.96 3.70
C ALA A 43 4.68 10.19 3.82
N ALA A 44 4.37 10.88 2.71
CA ALA A 44 3.49 12.04 2.70
C ALA A 44 2.05 11.70 3.13
N VAL A 45 1.52 10.54 2.70
CA VAL A 45 0.20 10.05 3.11
C VAL A 45 0.19 9.71 4.61
N ARG A 46 1.20 8.98 5.08
CA ARG A 46 1.32 8.63 6.50
C ARG A 46 1.48 9.86 7.41
N ALA A 47 2.17 10.89 6.94
CA ALA A 47 2.29 12.17 7.67
C ALA A 47 0.94 12.89 7.87
N GLN A 48 -0.09 12.54 7.10
CA GLN A 48 -1.47 13.03 7.29
C GLN A 48 -2.29 12.16 8.26
N GLY A 49 -1.69 11.16 8.89
CA GLY A 49 -2.35 10.25 9.84
C GLY A 49 -3.13 9.11 9.17
N VAL A 50 -2.92 8.88 7.88
CA VAL A 50 -3.51 7.76 7.14
C VAL A 50 -2.64 6.52 7.33
N GLU A 51 -3.24 5.41 7.77
CA GLU A 51 -2.56 4.14 7.89
C GLU A 51 -2.24 3.58 6.49
N VAL A 52 -1.02 3.11 6.26
CA VAL A 52 -0.65 2.48 4.99
C VAL A 52 -0.15 1.06 5.26
N VAL A 53 -0.83 0.08 4.68
CA VAL A 53 -0.51 -1.35 4.83
C VAL A 53 -0.18 -1.97 3.48
N LEU A 54 0.65 -3.01 3.49
CA LEU A 54 0.86 -3.83 2.29
C LEU A 54 -0.14 -4.99 2.25
N ALA A 55 -0.74 -5.23 1.10
CA ALA A 55 -1.64 -6.35 0.86
C ALA A 55 -1.28 -7.04 -0.47
N THR A 56 -0.64 -8.21 -0.39
CA THR A 56 0.07 -8.79 -1.52
C THR A 56 -0.01 -10.31 -1.60
N GLY A 57 0.22 -10.84 -2.79
CA GLY A 57 0.43 -12.27 -3.04
C GLY A 57 1.75 -12.82 -2.50
N ARG A 58 2.73 -11.95 -2.21
CA ARG A 58 4.04 -12.35 -1.68
C ARG A 58 3.93 -13.05 -0.32
N SER A 59 4.88 -13.94 -0.04
CA SER A 59 5.06 -14.53 1.28
C SER A 59 5.51 -13.48 2.30
N PHE A 60 5.26 -13.72 3.60
CA PHE A 60 5.66 -12.78 4.66
C PHE A 60 7.14 -12.40 4.59
N SER A 61 8.03 -13.39 4.44
CA SER A 61 9.48 -13.16 4.36
C SER A 61 9.93 -12.30 3.17
N THR A 62 9.18 -12.32 2.07
CA THR A 62 9.44 -11.48 0.88
C THR A 62 8.71 -10.13 0.91
N THR A 63 7.78 -9.94 1.84
CA THR A 63 7.03 -8.70 2.06
C THR A 63 7.73 -7.80 3.07
N THR A 64 8.24 -8.35 4.17
CA THR A 64 8.87 -7.57 5.26
C THR A 64 10.01 -6.64 4.79
N PRO A 65 10.92 -7.04 3.87
CA PRO A 65 11.93 -6.13 3.35
C PRO A 65 11.33 -4.93 2.60
N VAL A 66 10.28 -5.18 1.81
CA VAL A 66 9.59 -4.11 1.05
C VAL A 66 8.86 -3.15 1.99
N ALA A 67 8.19 -3.67 3.03
CA ALA A 67 7.56 -2.85 4.06
C ALA A 67 8.58 -1.92 4.73
N ARG A 68 9.74 -2.48 5.11
CA ARG A 68 10.85 -1.71 5.70
C ARG A 68 11.34 -0.61 4.75
N ASP A 69 11.57 -0.92 3.48
CA ASP A 69 12.06 0.05 2.50
C ASP A 69 11.03 1.17 2.24
N ALA A 70 9.74 0.85 2.30
CA ALA A 70 8.64 1.81 2.24
C ALA A 70 8.43 2.59 3.55
N GLY A 71 9.17 2.26 4.62
CA GLY A 71 8.99 2.81 5.96
C GLY A 71 7.70 2.39 6.65
N ILE A 72 7.01 1.35 6.16
CA ILE A 72 5.78 0.80 6.72
C ILE A 72 6.15 -0.16 7.86
N ASP A 73 5.65 0.13 9.06
CA ASP A 73 5.95 -0.54 10.33
C ASP A 73 4.69 -1.09 11.03
N GLY A 74 3.58 -1.20 10.30
CA GLY A 74 2.31 -1.78 10.75
C GLY A 74 1.98 -3.10 10.06
N TYR A 75 0.69 -3.43 10.03
CA TYR A 75 0.21 -4.70 9.49
C TYR A 75 0.61 -4.94 8.03
N VAL A 76 0.88 -6.19 7.71
CA VAL A 76 1.04 -6.68 6.33
C VAL A 76 0.16 -7.90 6.07
N VAL A 77 -0.56 -7.85 4.95
CA VAL A 77 -1.39 -8.94 4.45
C VAL A 77 -0.62 -9.64 3.34
N CYS A 78 -0.36 -10.93 3.53
CA CYS A 78 0.54 -11.73 2.70
C CYS A 78 -0.16 -12.98 2.18
N SER A 79 0.48 -13.66 1.22
CA SER A 79 0.01 -14.92 0.63
C SER A 79 -1.43 -14.83 0.11
N ASN A 80 -1.75 -13.73 -0.58
CA ASN A 80 -3.09 -13.42 -1.09
C ASN A 80 -4.16 -13.34 0.03
N GLY A 81 -3.76 -12.88 1.22
CA GLY A 81 -4.66 -12.74 2.37
C GLY A 81 -4.68 -13.92 3.33
N ALA A 82 -3.93 -14.99 3.07
CA ALA A 82 -3.89 -16.14 3.96
C ALA A 82 -3.08 -15.88 5.25
N ILE A 83 -2.19 -14.89 5.25
CA ILE A 83 -1.33 -14.55 6.38
C ILE A 83 -1.48 -13.07 6.71
N LEU A 84 -1.77 -12.76 7.96
CA LEU A 84 -1.61 -11.43 8.56
C LEU A 84 -0.34 -11.44 9.40
N GLY A 85 0.52 -10.46 9.20
CA GLY A 85 1.66 -10.17 10.08
C GLY A 85 1.59 -8.74 10.60
N ASP A 86 2.31 -8.49 11.69
CA ASP A 86 2.43 -7.22 12.40
C ASP A 86 3.89 -6.91 12.79
#